data_AF-A0A1F4RD71-F1
#
_entry.id   AF-A0A1F4RD71-F1
#
_cell.length_a   1.000
_cell.length_b   1.000
_cell.length_c   1.000
_cell.angle_alpha   90.00
_cell.angle_beta   90.00
_cell.angle_gamma   90.00
#
_symmetry.space_group_name_H-M   'P 1'
#
loop_
_entity.id
_entity.type
_entity.pdbx_description
1 polymer ?
#
loop_
_entity_poly.entity_id
_entity_poly.type
_entity_poly.pdbx_seq_one_letter_code
_entity_poly.pdbx_strand_id
1 'polypeptide(L)'
;MNFEIVGKIHSIETIAIGNSIRDIKRLRKQYGAGRWRKMKGIAKIRLHSGKIRTAELHWYEAHGIDEKEFKRKRYLDKSYE
;
A
#
# COMPACT_ATOMS: atom_id res chain seq x y z
N MET A 1 8.52 6.63 7.34
CA MET A 1 8.27 5.92 6.06
C MET A 1 9.56 5.99 5.26
N ASN A 2 10.11 4.87 4.80
CA ASN A 2 11.51 4.81 4.32
C ASN A 2 11.63 5.01 2.79
N PHE A 3 10.52 5.33 2.13
CA PHE A 3 10.41 5.50 0.69
C PHE A 3 9.32 6.50 0.36
N GLU A 4 9.45 7.14 -0.79
CA GLU A 4 8.49 8.07 -1.36
C GLU A 4 7.89 7.45 -2.63
N ILE A 5 6.59 7.59 -2.85
CA ILE A 5 5.93 7.09 -4.05
C ILE A 5 6.07 8.17 -5.13
N VAL A 6 6.88 7.90 -6.17
CA VAL A 6 7.26 8.88 -7.22
C VAL A 6 6.55 8.61 -8.55
N GLY A 7 5.33 8.07 -8.49
CA GLY A 7 4.54 7.77 -9.68
C GLY A 7 3.16 7.23 -9.33
N LYS A 8 2.36 6.96 -10.36
CA LYS A 8 1.03 6.36 -10.17
C LYS A 8 1.17 4.91 -9.71
N ILE A 9 0.33 4.52 -8.76
CA ILE A 9 0.16 3.10 -8.41
C ILE A 9 -0.66 2.46 -9.53
N HIS A 10 -0.16 1.38 -10.11
CA HIS A 10 -0.86 0.60 -11.12
C HIS A 10 -1.05 -0.85 -10.65
N SER A 11 -1.79 -1.64 -11.42
CA SER A 11 -2.10 -3.04 -11.08
C SER A 11 -2.70 -3.15 -9.67
N ILE A 12 -3.64 -2.26 -9.37
CA ILE A 12 -4.29 -2.20 -8.07
C ILE A 12 -5.28 -3.37 -7.96
N GLU A 13 -5.14 -4.15 -6.91
CA GLU A 13 -5.99 -5.30 -6.63
C GLU A 13 -6.40 -5.30 -5.14
N THR A 14 -7.62 -5.76 -4.88
CA THR A 14 -8.10 -5.92 -3.51
C THR A 14 -7.68 -7.27 -2.95
N ILE A 15 -6.96 -7.27 -1.83
CA ILE A 15 -6.52 -8.50 -1.13
C ILE A 15 -7.61 -8.97 -0.17
N ALA A 16 -8.21 -8.04 0.58
CA ALA A 16 -9.19 -8.36 1.61
C ALA A 16 -10.13 -7.19 1.83
N ILE A 17 -11.38 -7.49 2.22
CA ILE A 17 -12.42 -6.49 2.46
C ILE A 17 -13.04 -6.77 3.83
N GLY A 18 -13.30 -5.71 4.60
CA GLY A 18 -14.08 -5.80 5.82
C GLY A 18 -13.49 -6.80 6.83
N ASN A 19 -14.30 -7.76 7.25
CA ASN A 19 -13.94 -8.73 8.30
C ASN A 19 -12.80 -9.68 7.92
N SER A 20 -12.45 -9.81 6.63
CA SER A 20 -11.27 -10.57 6.19
C SER A 20 -9.95 -9.87 6.55
N ILE A 21 -10.00 -8.60 6.96
CA ILE A 21 -8.83 -7.87 7.46
C ILE A 21 -8.70 -8.15 8.96
N ARG A 22 -7.67 -8.92 9.35
CA ARG A 22 -7.40 -9.32 10.73
C ARG A 22 -7.44 -8.16 11.74
N ASP A 23 -6.90 -7.00 11.34
CA ASP A 23 -6.78 -5.83 12.21
C ASP A 23 -7.87 -4.77 11.97
N ILE A 24 -9.02 -5.13 11.37
CA ILE A 24 -10.05 -4.13 11.01
C ILE A 24 -10.58 -3.35 12.22
N LYS A 25 -10.68 -3.98 13.40
CA LYS A 25 -11.10 -3.29 14.63
C LYS A 25 -10.16 -2.13 14.97
N ARG A 26 -8.84 -2.34 14.80
CA ARG A 26 -7.82 -1.30 15.03
C ARG A 26 -7.94 -0.17 14.01
N LEU A 27 -8.08 -0.51 12.72
CA LEU A 27 -8.24 0.48 11.65
C LEU A 27 -9.48 1.35 11.88
N ARG A 28 -10.61 0.73 12.27
CA ARG A 28 -11.84 1.46 12.61
C ARG A 28 -11.68 2.37 13.82
N LYS A 29 -10.97 1.94 14.85
CA LYS A 29 -10.72 2.74 16.04
C LYS A 29 -9.78 3.93 15.76
N GLN A 30 -8.78 3.74 14.91
CA GLN A 30 -7.73 4.73 14.67
C GLN A 30 -8.11 5.75 13.60
N TYR A 31 -8.81 5.32 12.54
CA TYR A 31 -9.10 6.18 11.39
C TYR A 31 -10.60 6.33 11.11
N GLY A 32 -11.46 5.59 11.80
CA GLY A 32 -12.92 5.71 11.69
C GLY A 32 -13.62 4.52 11.02
N ALA A 33 -14.93 4.49 11.18
CA ALA A 33 -15.79 3.47 10.57
C ALA A 33 -15.81 3.61 9.04
N GLY A 34 -15.82 2.48 8.34
CA GLY A 34 -15.86 2.48 6.88
C GLY A 34 -15.75 1.08 6.29
N ARG A 35 -15.98 0.99 4.98
CA ARG A 35 -15.73 -0.23 4.19
C ARG A 35 -14.24 -0.34 3.89
N TRP A 36 -13.49 -0.75 4.91
CA TRP A 36 -12.05 -0.97 4.82
C TRP A 36 -11.73 -2.06 3.80
N ARG A 37 -10.73 -1.76 2.98
CA ARG A 37 -10.15 -2.64 1.98
C ARG A 37 -8.64 -2.65 2.17
N LYS A 38 -8.05 -3.84 2.08
CA LYS A 38 -6.61 -4.00 1.98
C LYS A 38 -6.28 -4.13 0.51
N MET A 39 -5.50 -3.20 0.00
CA MET A 39 -5.15 -3.11 -1.41
C MET A 39 -3.69 -3.50 -1.59
N LYS A 40 -3.37 -4.10 -2.73
CA LYS A 40 -2.01 -4.21 -3.26
C LYS A 40 -1.94 -3.48 -4.59
N GLY A 41 -0.76 -3.02 -4.92
CA GLY A 41 -0.48 -2.37 -6.19
C GLY A 41 1.01 -2.26 -6.41
N ILE A 42 1.39 -1.87 -7.62
CA ILE A 42 2.78 -1.70 -8.03
C ILE A 42 3.02 -0.22 -8.24
N ALA A 43 4.11 0.29 -7.67
CA ALA A 43 4.50 1.68 -7.86
C ALA A 43 6.02 1.84 -7.92
N LYS A 44 6.45 2.93 -8.56
CA LYS A 44 7.84 3.39 -8.47
C LYS A 44 8.02 4.11 -7.14
N ILE A 45 8.99 3.66 -6.36
CA ILE A 45 9.35 4.25 -5.09
C ILE A 45 10.77 4.81 -5.14
N ARG A 46 10.97 6.01 -4.58
CA ARG A 46 12.28 6.60 -4.34
C ARG A 46 12.76 6.20 -2.95
N LEU A 47 13.91 5.54 -2.90
CA LEU A 47 14.58 5.19 -1.65
C LEU A 47 15.34 6.42 -1.10
N HIS A 48 15.70 6.38 0.17
CA HIS A 48 16.54 7.42 0.80
C HIS A 48 17.88 7.66 0.08
N SER A 49 18.40 6.64 -0.61
CA SER A 49 19.60 6.74 -1.44
C SER A 49 19.39 7.49 -2.77
N GLY A 50 18.19 7.99 -3.05
CA GLY A 50 17.82 8.62 -4.32
C GLY A 50 17.48 7.63 -5.44
N LYS A 51 17.77 6.33 -5.27
CA LYS A 51 17.44 5.30 -6.27
C LYS A 51 15.93 5.10 -6.40
N ILE A 52 15.43 5.10 -7.63
CA ILE A 52 14.05 4.78 -7.95
C ILE A 52 13.94 3.29 -8.28
N ARG A 53 13.04 2.58 -7.62
CA ARG A 53 12.80 1.15 -7.87
C ARG A 53 11.31 0.85 -7.96
N THR A 54 10.95 -0.14 -8.75
CA THR A 54 9.58 -0.66 -8.78
C THR A 54 9.36 -1.61 -7.61
N ALA A 55 8.29 -1.40 -6.85
CA ALA A 55 7.95 -2.24 -5.71
C ALA A 55 6.45 -2.52 -5.62
N GLU A 56 6.14 -3.69 -5.05
CA GLU A 56 4.78 -4.00 -4.63
C GLU A 56 4.50 -3.33 -3.28
N LEU A 57 3.44 -2.53 -3.24
CA LEU A 57 2.96 -1.81 -2.07
C LEU A 57 1.63 -2.38 -1.64
N HIS A 58 1.44 -2.54 -0.33
CA HIS A 58 0.16 -2.86 0.27
C HIS A 58 -0.26 -1.73 1.18
N TRP A 59 -1.54 -1.34 1.16
CA TRP A 59 -2.09 -0.31 2.02
C TRP A 59 -3.54 -0.64 2.41
N TYR A 60 -4.10 0.17 3.29
CA TYR A 60 -5.52 0.13 3.63
C TYR A 60 -6.21 1.38 3.12
N GLU A 61 -7.40 1.22 2.55
CA GLU A 61 -8.26 2.33 2.17
C GLU A 61 -9.68 2.09 2.71
N ALA A 62 -10.47 3.14 2.86
CA ALA A 62 -11.90 3.00 3.08
C ALA A 62 -12.64 4.12 2.34
N HIS A 63 -13.95 3.94 2.14
CA HIS A 63 -14.76 4.97 1.51
C HIS A 63 -14.70 6.27 2.32
N GLY A 64 -14.25 7.37 1.71
CA GLY A 64 -14.04 8.66 2.37
C GLY A 64 -12.80 8.74 3.26
N ILE A 65 -11.93 7.73 3.26
CA ILE A 65 -10.66 7.72 3.98
C ILE A 65 -9.55 7.42 2.99
N ASP A 66 -8.61 8.36 2.86
CA ASP A 66 -7.41 8.19 2.03
C ASP A 66 -6.59 6.96 2.41
N GLU A 67 -5.69 6.59 1.52
CA GLU A 67 -4.79 5.47 1.66
C GLU A 67 -3.94 5.58 2.94
N LYS A 68 -4.06 4.60 3.84
CA LYS A 68 -3.35 4.51 5.12
C LYS A 68 -2.40 3.31 5.17
N GLU A 69 -1.34 3.47 5.96
CA GLU A 69 -0.38 2.43 6.31
C GLU A 69 0.25 1.71 5.11
N PHE A 70 0.79 2.47 4.15
CA PHE A 70 1.58 1.89 3.07
C PHE A 70 2.76 1.07 3.59
N LYS A 71 2.85 -0.16 3.12
CA LYS A 71 3.96 -1.07 3.37
C LYS A 71 4.50 -1.62 2.06
N ARG A 72 5.81 -1.44 1.84
CA ARG A 72 6.53 -2.12 0.77
C ARG A 72 6.63 -3.61 1.09
N LYS A 73 6.19 -4.46 0.17
CA LYS A 73 6.27 -5.93 0.32
C LYS A 73 7.48 -6.54 -0.36
N ARG A 74 7.75 -6.14 -1.60
CA ARG A 74 8.88 -6.66 -2.38
C ARG A 74 9.31 -5.68 -3.46
N TYR A 75 10.56 -5.75 -3.86
CA TYR A 75 11.01 -5.11 -5.10
C TYR A 75 10.59 -6.00 -6.28
N LEU A 76 10.10 -5.36 -7.33
CA LEU A 76 9.74 -6.00 -8.61
C LEU A 76 10.72 -5.62 -9.72
N ASP A 77 11.75 -4.87 -9.35
CA ASP A 77 12.90 -4.55 -10.19
C ASP A 77 13.59 -5.85 -10.58
N LYS A 78 13.60 -6.14 -11.89
CA LYS A 78 14.34 -7.26 -12.45
C LYS A 78 15.81 -6.87 -12.45
N SER A 79 16.56 -7.28 -11.44
CA SER A 79 18.01 -7.34 -11.54
C SER A 79 18.36 -8.41 -12.57
N TYR A 80 18.45 -8.00 -13.83
CA TYR A 80 19.40 -8.58 -14.76
C TYR A 80 20.52 -7.56 -14.90
N GLU A 81 21.75 -8.08 -14.84
CA GLU A 81 23.06 -7.41 -14.72
C GLU A 81 23.56 -7.20 -13.28
#